data_AF-A0A6A4WBU2-F1
#
_entry.id   AF-A0A6A4WBU2-F1
#
_cell.length_a   1.000
_cell.length_b   1.000
_cell.length_c   1.000
_cell.angle_alpha   90.00
_cell.angle_beta   90.00
_cell.angle_gamma   90.00
#
_symmetry.space_group_name_H-M   'P 1'
#
loop_
_entity.id
_entity.type
_entity.pdbx_description
1 polymer ?
#
loop_
_entity_poly.entity_id
_entity_poly.type
_entity_poly.pdbx_seq_one_letter_code
_entity_poly.pdbx_strand_id
1 'polypeptide(L)'
;MSGATHLPDTQEVLLDHLLVKLRHLSPGQEDSLVELLGEGLTNEELLQLLQSDRELGSAVQTLLSYQQTGSLTLGEAVFARVSRLDSELCAQLSGMLLEMPPLRLARLLQDEGRLREAVAAARAEYLRYTGASQVAAAAGTTAPATREELAERLFAALHEQHPQLAGRLTGMLLELPEPELTELLDDRELLTLRTEQALRALGR
;
A
#
# COMPACT_ATOMS: atom_id res chain seq x y z
N MET A 1 19.62 10.66 47.64
CA MET A 1 18.30 10.15 47.20
C MET A 1 17.90 11.07 46.05
N SER A 2 17.87 10.67 44.79
CA SER A 2 17.46 9.40 44.19
C SER A 2 18.23 9.20 42.89
N GLY A 3 18.99 8.10 42.77
CA GLY A 3 19.50 7.62 41.49
C GLY A 3 18.47 6.65 40.94
N ALA A 4 17.44 7.16 40.27
CA ALA A 4 16.57 6.32 39.47
C ALA A 4 17.37 5.90 38.24
N THR A 5 17.93 4.69 38.28
CA THR A 5 18.46 4.02 37.10
C THR A 5 17.29 3.77 36.17
N HIS A 6 17.01 4.74 35.29
CA HIS A 6 16.14 4.54 34.15
C HIS A 6 16.79 3.42 33.34
N LEU A 7 16.18 2.23 33.29
CA LEU A 7 16.62 1.23 32.33
C LEU A 7 16.42 1.88 30.96
N PRO A 8 17.44 1.91 30.09
CA PRO A 8 17.28 2.49 28.76
C PRO A 8 16.21 1.68 28.03
N ASP A 9 15.32 2.38 27.33
CA ASP A 9 14.34 1.72 26.47
C ASP A 9 15.09 0.85 25.46
N THR A 10 14.57 -0.33 25.14
CA THR A 10 15.25 -1.27 24.22
C THR A 10 15.60 -0.61 22.89
N GLN A 11 14.74 0.32 22.44
CA GLN A 11 14.97 1.11 21.24
C GLN A 11 16.19 2.05 21.38
N GLU A 12 16.36 2.69 22.53
CA GLU A 12 17.47 3.63 22.79
C GLU A 12 18.83 2.92 22.66
N VAL A 13 18.95 1.71 23.22
CA VAL A 13 20.18 0.89 23.12
C VAL A 13 20.46 0.47 21.67
N LEU A 14 19.41 0.16 20.90
CA LEU A 14 19.55 -0.20 19.49
C LEU A 14 20.01 0.98 18.65
N LEU A 15 19.47 2.18 18.91
CA LEU A 15 19.85 3.40 18.22
C LEU A 15 21.29 3.81 18.55
N ASP A 16 21.73 3.68 19.80
CA ASP A 16 23.12 3.91 20.20
C ASP A 16 24.09 3.00 19.45
N HIS A 17 23.77 1.70 19.37
CA HIS A 17 24.60 0.75 18.63
C HIS A 17 24.59 1.06 17.12
N LEU A 18 23.43 1.43 16.58
CA LEU A 18 23.30 1.85 15.19
C LEU A 18 24.16 3.08 14.90
N LEU A 19 24.14 4.08 15.78
CA LEU A 19 24.94 5.30 15.66
C LEU A 19 26.42 4.98 15.58
N VAL A 20 26.93 4.12 16.48
CA VAL A 20 28.34 3.70 16.46
C VAL A 20 28.70 3.04 15.12
N LYS A 21 27.87 2.13 14.61
CA LYS A 21 28.13 1.47 13.33
C LYS A 21 28.07 2.44 12.15
N LEU A 22 27.11 3.35 12.15
CA LEU A 22 26.94 4.35 11.08
C LEU A 22 28.10 5.33 11.03
N ARG A 23 28.67 5.72 12.18
CA ARG A 23 29.89 6.55 12.24
C ARG A 23 31.07 5.92 11.50
N HIS A 24 31.16 4.59 11.49
CA HIS A 24 32.21 3.87 10.76
C HIS A 24 31.92 3.74 9.26
N LEU A 25 30.64 3.68 8.87
CA LEU A 25 30.22 3.47 7.48
C LEU A 25 30.13 4.79 6.69
N SER A 26 29.55 5.83 7.29
CA SER A 26 29.22 7.10 6.65
C SER A 26 29.43 8.27 7.61
N PRO A 27 30.69 8.66 7.91
CA PRO A 27 30.99 9.73 8.84
C PRO A 27 30.44 11.08 8.36
N GLY A 28 29.78 11.80 9.26
CA GLY A 28 29.16 13.10 9.03
C GLY A 28 27.66 13.06 8.69
N GLN A 29 27.06 11.87 8.52
CA GLN A 29 25.61 11.70 8.29
C GLN A 29 24.96 10.71 9.27
N GLU A 30 25.70 10.22 10.27
CA GLU A 30 25.21 9.25 11.25
C GLU A 30 23.90 9.66 11.92
N ASP A 31 23.78 10.87 12.46
CA ASP A 31 22.59 11.30 13.21
C ASP A 31 21.33 11.27 12.34
N SER A 32 21.40 11.82 11.11
CA SER A 32 20.27 11.79 10.18
C SER A 32 19.91 10.37 9.73
N LEU A 33 20.90 9.49 9.57
CA LEU A 33 20.66 8.10 9.20
C LEU A 33 20.07 7.29 10.36
N VAL A 34 20.48 7.55 11.61
CA VAL A 34 19.91 6.94 12.82
C VAL A 34 18.45 7.33 12.96
N GLU A 35 18.12 8.61 12.78
CA GLU A 35 16.74 9.11 12.88
C GLU A 35 15.85 8.44 11.81
N LEU A 36 16.29 8.46 10.54
CA LEU A 36 15.57 7.81 9.44
C LEU A 36 15.37 6.30 9.67
N LEU A 37 16.42 5.59 10.09
CA LEU A 37 16.35 4.15 10.35
C LEU A 37 15.54 3.82 11.61
N GLY A 38 15.59 4.68 12.63
CA GLY A 38 14.88 4.52 13.89
C GLY A 38 13.38 4.77 13.78
N GLU A 39 12.95 5.70 12.94
CA GLU A 39 11.53 5.96 12.68
C GLU A 39 10.92 4.94 11.69
N GLY A 40 11.73 4.42 10.77
CA GLY A 40 11.25 3.56 9.69
C GLY A 40 11.25 2.06 9.99
N LEU A 41 11.91 1.60 11.07
CA LEU A 41 12.11 0.18 11.38
C LEU A 41 11.66 -0.15 12.80
N THR A 42 11.11 -1.35 12.97
CA THR A 42 10.79 -1.90 14.28
C THR A 42 12.06 -2.36 15.03
N ASN A 43 11.97 -2.55 16.34
CA ASN A 43 13.08 -3.05 17.16
C ASN A 43 13.64 -4.39 16.65
N GLU A 44 12.78 -5.28 16.14
CA GLU A 44 13.22 -6.57 15.56
C GLU A 44 13.97 -6.37 14.24
N GLU A 45 13.49 -5.48 13.38
CA GLU A 45 14.13 -5.16 12.10
C GLU A 45 15.47 -4.43 12.29
N LEU A 46 15.57 -3.57 13.31
CA LEU A 46 16.81 -2.93 13.74
C LEU A 46 17.80 -3.96 14.27
N LEU A 47 17.37 -4.90 15.11
CA LEU A 47 18.20 -6.01 15.57
C LEU A 47 18.74 -6.83 14.41
N GLN A 48 17.88 -7.22 13.46
CA GLN A 48 18.31 -7.94 12.25
C GLN A 48 19.30 -7.12 11.42
N LEU A 49 19.08 -5.81 11.28
CA LEU A 49 19.98 -4.92 10.55
C LEU A 49 21.36 -4.84 11.22
N LEU A 50 21.38 -4.69 12.56
CA LEU A 50 22.61 -4.58 13.35
C LEU A 50 23.43 -5.88 13.35
N GLN A 51 22.77 -7.03 13.16
CA GLN A 51 23.43 -8.34 13.03
C GLN A 51 24.24 -8.49 11.74
N SER A 52 23.97 -7.69 10.69
CA SER A 52 24.63 -7.81 9.39
C SER A 52 25.15 -6.45 8.89
N ASP A 53 26.46 -6.24 9.01
CA ASP A 53 27.11 -5.00 8.53
C ASP A 53 26.94 -4.77 7.02
N ARG A 54 26.81 -5.87 6.26
CA ARG A 54 26.53 -5.82 4.82
C ARG A 54 25.13 -5.27 4.54
N GLU A 55 24.12 -5.74 5.27
CA GLU A 55 22.75 -5.23 5.12
C GLU A 55 22.65 -3.77 5.56
N LEU A 56 23.31 -3.43 6.69
CA LEU A 56 23.39 -2.05 7.16
C LEU A 56 24.04 -1.13 6.12
N GLY A 57 25.19 -1.51 5.58
CA GLY A 57 25.87 -0.73 4.54
C GLY A 57 25.03 -0.56 3.28
N SER A 58 24.35 -1.63 2.83
CA SER A 58 23.47 -1.57 1.66
C SER A 58 22.25 -0.66 1.91
N ALA A 59 21.64 -0.73 3.09
CA ALA A 59 20.51 0.13 3.48
C ALA A 59 20.92 1.61 3.50
N VAL A 60 22.07 1.92 4.10
CA VAL A 60 22.65 3.27 4.15
C VAL A 60 22.95 3.79 2.75
N GLN A 61 23.61 3.00 1.92
CA GLN A 61 23.92 3.40 0.55
C GLN A 61 22.67 3.66 -0.28
N THR A 62 21.61 2.87 -0.06
CA THR A 62 20.31 3.10 -0.69
C THR A 62 19.68 4.41 -0.22
N LEU A 63 19.70 4.71 1.09
CA LEU A 63 19.21 5.97 1.64
C LEU A 63 19.95 7.19 1.08
N LEU A 64 21.28 7.12 1.05
CA LEU A 64 22.11 8.20 0.52
C LEU A 64 21.83 8.44 -0.96
N SER A 65 21.63 7.38 -1.74
CA SER A 65 21.22 7.51 -3.13
C SER A 65 19.83 8.14 -3.26
N TYR A 66 18.88 7.75 -2.41
CA TYR A 66 17.53 8.31 -2.40
C TYR A 66 17.52 9.81 -2.12
N GLN A 67 18.34 10.30 -1.18
CA GLN A 67 18.46 11.73 -0.90
C GLN A 67 19.07 12.52 -2.08
N GLN A 68 19.86 11.87 -2.94
CA GLN A 68 20.51 12.53 -4.08
C GLN A 68 19.69 12.48 -5.37
N THR A 69 19.01 11.37 -5.66
CA THR A 69 18.27 11.15 -6.93
C THR A 69 16.75 11.20 -6.80
N GLY A 70 16.21 11.24 -5.58
CA GLY A 70 14.77 11.36 -5.32
C GLY A 70 13.99 10.05 -5.49
N SER A 71 12.73 10.10 -5.01
CA SER A 71 11.79 8.98 -4.85
C SER A 71 11.44 8.19 -6.11
N LEU A 72 11.55 8.85 -7.27
CA LEU A 72 11.12 8.29 -8.56
C LEU A 72 11.80 6.95 -8.87
N THR A 73 13.10 6.86 -8.55
CA THR A 73 13.91 5.66 -8.81
C THR A 73 13.45 4.43 -8.02
N LEU A 74 12.96 4.63 -6.80
CA LEU A 74 12.55 3.54 -5.94
C LEU A 74 11.21 2.98 -6.39
N GLY A 75 10.26 3.85 -6.76
CA GLY A 75 8.98 3.43 -7.32
C GLY A 75 9.10 2.70 -8.65
N GLU A 76 9.96 3.19 -9.55
CA GLU A 76 10.26 2.48 -10.81
C GLU A 76 10.90 1.11 -10.55
N ALA A 77 11.84 1.03 -9.60
CA ALA A 77 12.47 -0.22 -9.22
C ALA A 77 11.47 -1.23 -8.62
N VAL A 78 10.56 -0.77 -7.76
CA VAL A 78 9.47 -1.59 -7.21
C VAL A 78 8.57 -2.08 -8.34
N PHE A 79 8.06 -1.18 -9.17
CA PHE A 79 7.17 -1.53 -10.27
C PHE A 79 7.82 -2.54 -11.22
N ALA A 80 9.10 -2.32 -11.60
CA ALA A 80 9.84 -3.22 -12.48
C ALA A 80 10.07 -4.61 -11.86
N ARG A 81 10.13 -4.73 -10.53
CA ARG A 81 10.26 -6.01 -9.84
C ARG A 81 8.92 -6.69 -9.63
N VAL A 82 7.91 -5.95 -9.19
CA VAL A 82 6.55 -6.45 -8.99
C VAL A 82 5.94 -6.92 -10.31
N SER A 83 6.12 -6.19 -11.41
CA SER A 83 5.62 -6.60 -12.74
C SER A 83 6.16 -7.95 -13.22
N ARG A 84 7.34 -8.37 -12.76
CA ARG A 84 7.90 -9.70 -13.05
C ARG A 84 7.28 -10.81 -12.19
N LEU A 85 6.73 -10.45 -11.04
CA LEU A 85 6.11 -11.37 -10.10
C LEU A 85 4.61 -11.52 -10.37
N ASP A 86 3.94 -10.40 -10.63
CA ASP A 86 2.51 -10.34 -10.93
C ASP A 86 2.25 -9.19 -11.92
N SER A 87 1.90 -9.55 -13.15
CA SER A 87 1.59 -8.59 -14.22
C SER A 87 0.16 -8.07 -14.17
N GLU A 88 -0.76 -8.81 -13.54
CA GLU A 88 -2.19 -8.47 -13.50
C GLU A 88 -2.47 -7.38 -12.47
N LEU A 89 -1.89 -7.51 -11.28
CA LEU A 89 -2.10 -6.57 -10.18
C LEU A 89 -0.90 -5.66 -9.94
N CYS A 90 0.03 -5.56 -10.89
CA CYS A 90 1.29 -4.83 -10.73
C CYS A 90 1.09 -3.40 -10.20
N ALA A 91 0.16 -2.63 -10.79
CA ALA A 91 -0.06 -1.24 -10.40
C ALA A 91 -0.58 -1.13 -8.96
N GLN A 92 -1.52 -2.00 -8.57
CA GLN A 92 -2.12 -2.02 -7.24
C GLN A 92 -1.12 -2.52 -6.20
N LEU A 93 -0.42 -3.63 -6.47
CA LEU A 93 0.55 -4.19 -5.54
C LEU A 93 1.76 -3.28 -5.35
N SER A 94 2.27 -2.68 -6.43
CA SER A 94 3.35 -1.68 -6.30
C SER A 94 2.90 -0.44 -5.54
N GLY A 95 1.65 0.02 -5.73
CA GLY A 95 1.05 1.10 -4.95
C GLY A 95 0.97 0.75 -3.46
N MET A 96 0.42 -0.41 -3.12
CA MET A 96 0.32 -0.89 -1.73
C MET A 96 1.69 -1.04 -1.06
N LEU A 97 2.71 -1.48 -1.80
CA LEU A 97 4.08 -1.55 -1.28
C LEU A 97 4.71 -0.15 -1.14
N LEU A 98 4.37 0.80 -2.01
CA LEU A 98 4.87 2.18 -1.97
C LEU A 98 4.37 3.00 -0.77
N GLU A 99 3.26 2.57 -0.15
CA GLU A 99 2.79 3.11 1.13
C GLU A 99 3.73 2.78 2.30
N MET A 100 4.66 1.84 2.11
CA MET A 100 5.65 1.49 3.13
C MET A 100 6.78 2.55 3.20
N PRO A 101 7.47 2.66 4.34
CA PRO A 101 8.65 3.51 4.44
C PRO A 101 9.70 3.13 3.37
N PRO A 102 10.35 4.11 2.71
CA PRO A 102 11.28 3.88 1.60
C PRO A 102 12.46 2.98 2.00
N LEU A 103 12.81 3.00 3.29
CA LEU A 103 13.78 2.10 3.90
C LEU A 103 13.39 0.63 3.84
N ARG A 104 12.15 0.35 4.20
CA ARG A 104 11.63 -1.01 4.23
C ARG A 104 11.47 -1.55 2.81
N LEU A 105 11.02 -0.70 1.90
CA LEU A 105 11.02 -0.96 0.46
C LEU A 105 12.43 -1.23 -0.10
N ALA A 106 13.42 -0.41 0.25
CA ALA A 106 14.81 -0.60 -0.18
C ALA A 106 15.34 -1.97 0.24
N ARG A 107 15.08 -2.39 1.49
CA ARG A 107 15.46 -3.72 1.99
C ARG A 107 14.69 -4.84 1.29
N LEU A 108 13.41 -4.64 0.99
CA LEU A 108 12.62 -5.58 0.19
C LEU A 108 13.21 -5.78 -1.21
N LEU A 109 13.67 -4.72 -1.87
CA LEU A 109 14.27 -4.81 -3.21
C LEU A 109 15.64 -5.50 -3.23
N GLN A 110 16.33 -5.56 -2.09
CA GLN A 110 17.62 -6.25 -1.96
C GLN A 110 17.48 -7.77 -1.88
N ASP A 111 16.32 -8.27 -1.46
CA ASP A 111 16.06 -9.69 -1.30
C ASP A 111 14.81 -10.10 -2.09
N GLU A 112 15.02 -10.83 -3.18
CA GLU A 112 13.94 -11.27 -4.06
C GLU A 112 12.96 -12.25 -3.36
N GLY A 113 13.42 -13.01 -2.36
CA GLY A 113 12.56 -13.87 -1.54
C GLY A 113 11.62 -13.05 -0.67
N ARG A 114 12.14 -12.07 0.06
CA ARG A 114 11.32 -11.15 0.86
C ARG A 114 10.35 -10.36 -0.01
N LEU A 115 10.78 -9.91 -1.18
CA LEU A 115 9.89 -9.21 -2.11
C LEU A 115 8.74 -10.10 -2.58
N ARG A 116 9.00 -11.37 -2.92
CA ARG A 116 7.95 -12.33 -3.28
C ARG A 116 6.94 -12.50 -2.15
N GLU A 117 7.41 -12.67 -0.92
CA GLU A 117 6.54 -12.79 0.25
C GLU A 117 5.70 -11.53 0.46
N ALA A 118 6.29 -10.34 0.34
CA ALA A 118 5.57 -9.08 0.46
C ALA A 118 4.53 -8.89 -0.65
N VAL A 119 4.87 -9.24 -1.91
CA VAL A 119 3.92 -9.21 -3.03
C VAL A 119 2.79 -10.22 -2.82
N ALA A 120 3.09 -11.42 -2.32
CA ALA A 120 2.08 -12.42 -2.00
C ALA A 120 1.15 -11.97 -0.86
N ALA A 121 1.71 -11.34 0.19
CA ALA A 121 0.94 -10.77 1.29
C ALA A 121 0.06 -9.61 0.80
N ALA A 122 0.62 -8.67 0.03
CA ALA A 122 -0.13 -7.56 -0.56
C ALA A 122 -1.24 -8.06 -1.49
N ARG A 123 -0.98 -9.11 -2.28
CA ARG A 123 -1.97 -9.76 -3.13
C ARG A 123 -3.07 -10.43 -2.33
N ALA A 124 -2.73 -11.13 -1.26
CA ALA A 124 -3.70 -11.74 -0.37
C ALA A 124 -4.59 -10.67 0.28
N GLU A 125 -4.01 -9.55 0.74
CA GLU A 125 -4.76 -8.43 1.30
C GLU A 125 -5.66 -7.77 0.25
N TYR A 126 -5.14 -7.51 -0.95
CA TYR A 126 -5.91 -6.98 -2.07
C TYR A 126 -7.07 -7.90 -2.43
N LEU A 127 -6.83 -9.20 -2.55
CA LEU A 127 -7.88 -10.20 -2.81
C LEU A 127 -8.82 -10.39 -1.62
N ARG A 128 -8.44 -10.06 -0.39
CA ARG A 128 -9.38 -10.03 0.74
C ARG A 128 -10.25 -8.80 0.67
N TYR A 129 -9.72 -7.66 0.28
CA TYR A 129 -10.52 -6.46 0.07
C TYR A 129 -11.48 -6.63 -1.12
N THR A 130 -10.97 -7.05 -2.29
CA THR A 130 -11.80 -7.25 -3.49
C THR A 130 -12.62 -8.54 -3.44
N GLY A 131 -12.13 -9.57 -2.75
CA GLY A 131 -12.78 -10.87 -2.61
C GLY A 131 -13.75 -10.93 -1.44
N ALA A 132 -13.58 -10.18 -0.34
CA ALA A 132 -14.66 -9.99 0.63
C ALA A 132 -15.81 -9.19 -0.01
N SER A 133 -15.49 -8.23 -0.88
CA SER A 133 -16.48 -7.53 -1.70
C SER A 133 -17.21 -8.50 -2.69
N GLN A 134 -16.55 -9.54 -3.19
CA GLN A 134 -17.18 -10.59 -4.03
C GLN A 134 -17.84 -11.75 -3.25
N VAL A 135 -17.36 -12.12 -2.07
CA VAL A 135 -17.92 -13.19 -1.24
C VAL A 135 -19.11 -12.68 -0.42
N ALA A 136 -19.17 -11.38 -0.07
CA ALA A 136 -20.40 -10.75 0.41
C ALA A 136 -21.51 -10.77 -0.66
N ALA A 137 -21.16 -10.74 -1.95
CA ALA A 137 -22.13 -10.93 -3.03
C ALA A 137 -22.59 -12.41 -3.20
N ALA A 138 -21.82 -13.38 -2.70
CA ALA A 138 -22.15 -14.81 -2.78
C ALA A 138 -22.76 -15.39 -1.49
N ALA A 139 -22.48 -14.79 -0.33
CA ALA A 139 -23.10 -15.13 0.94
C ALA A 139 -24.36 -14.28 1.11
N GLY A 140 -25.48 -14.78 0.60
CA GLY A 140 -26.83 -14.23 0.77
C GLY A 140 -27.29 -14.17 2.24
N THR A 141 -26.62 -13.38 3.05
CA THR A 141 -27.07 -12.97 4.38
C THR A 141 -27.81 -11.65 4.25
N THR A 142 -29.07 -11.69 4.64
CA THR A 142 -30.10 -10.65 4.61
C THR A 142 -29.77 -9.49 5.57
N ALA A 143 -28.68 -8.77 5.32
CA ALA A 143 -28.48 -7.43 5.84
C ALA A 143 -28.76 -6.44 4.69
N PRO A 144 -29.49 -5.33 4.92
CA PRO A 144 -29.60 -4.29 3.91
C PRO A 144 -28.19 -3.77 3.61
N ALA A 145 -27.77 -3.89 2.35
CA ALA A 145 -26.49 -3.35 1.90
C ALA A 145 -26.45 -1.85 2.22
N THR A 146 -25.37 -1.42 2.85
CA THR A 146 -25.15 -0.01 3.15
C THR A 146 -25.00 0.77 1.84
N ARG A 147 -25.35 2.05 1.88
CA ARG A 147 -25.19 2.99 0.76
C ARG A 147 -23.78 2.94 0.16
N GLU A 148 -22.76 2.83 1.01
CA GLU A 148 -21.35 2.70 0.64
C GLU A 148 -21.09 1.40 -0.12
N GLU A 149 -21.65 0.27 0.32
CA GLU A 149 -21.51 -1.01 -0.40
C GLU A 149 -22.20 -0.98 -1.77
N LEU A 150 -23.37 -0.33 -1.86
CA LEU A 150 -24.05 -0.13 -3.15
C LEU A 150 -23.21 0.77 -4.08
N ALA A 151 -22.58 1.82 -3.54
CA ALA A 151 -21.67 2.70 -4.28
C ALA A 151 -20.48 1.93 -4.87
N GLU A 152 -19.82 1.10 -4.06
CA GLU A 152 -18.66 0.31 -4.49
C GLU A 152 -19.03 -0.70 -5.58
N ARG A 153 -20.14 -1.43 -5.40
CA ARG A 153 -20.64 -2.40 -6.39
C ARG A 153 -20.99 -1.72 -7.72
N LEU A 154 -21.64 -0.57 -7.65
CA LEU A 154 -22.00 0.22 -8.82
C LEU A 154 -20.77 0.76 -9.54
N PHE A 155 -19.79 1.26 -8.80
CA PHE A 155 -18.52 1.71 -9.37
C PHE A 155 -17.81 0.58 -10.11
N ALA A 156 -17.69 -0.59 -9.49
CA ALA A 156 -17.04 -1.75 -10.11
C ALA A 156 -17.72 -2.13 -11.44
N ALA A 157 -19.04 -2.23 -11.45
CA ALA A 157 -19.80 -2.57 -12.65
C ALA A 157 -19.62 -1.53 -13.78
N LEU A 158 -19.57 -0.24 -13.44
CA LEU A 158 -19.35 0.83 -14.41
C LEU A 158 -17.89 0.94 -14.85
N HIS A 159 -16.94 0.59 -13.98
CA HIS A 159 -15.51 0.67 -14.26
C HIS A 159 -15.08 -0.35 -15.31
N GLU A 160 -15.72 -1.51 -15.37
CA GLU A 160 -15.49 -2.49 -16.44
C GLU A 160 -15.82 -1.94 -17.84
N GLN A 161 -16.83 -1.08 -17.95
CA GLN A 161 -17.31 -0.55 -19.23
C GLN A 161 -16.78 0.85 -19.56
N HIS A 162 -16.69 1.71 -18.55
CA HIS A 162 -16.36 3.13 -18.66
C HIS A 162 -15.36 3.58 -17.58
N PRO A 163 -14.12 3.06 -17.58
CA PRO A 163 -13.16 3.29 -16.49
C PRO A 163 -12.83 4.77 -16.23
N GLN A 164 -12.88 5.61 -17.26
CA GLN A 164 -12.61 7.06 -17.17
C GLN A 164 -13.80 7.86 -16.59
N LEU A 165 -15.02 7.34 -16.71
CA LEU A 165 -16.25 8.02 -16.30
C LEU A 165 -16.93 7.36 -15.10
N ALA A 166 -16.44 6.19 -14.67
CA ALA A 166 -17.00 5.38 -13.60
C ALA A 166 -17.27 6.19 -12.34
N GLY A 167 -16.32 7.04 -11.90
CA GLY A 167 -16.51 7.87 -10.70
C GLY A 167 -17.66 8.88 -10.82
N ARG A 168 -17.81 9.53 -11.98
CA ARG A 168 -18.90 10.50 -12.21
C ARG A 168 -20.25 9.82 -12.40
N LEU A 169 -20.27 8.71 -13.15
CA LEU A 169 -21.48 7.92 -13.38
C LEU A 169 -21.99 7.30 -12.07
N THR A 170 -21.08 6.78 -11.24
CA THR A 170 -21.43 6.27 -9.90
C THR A 170 -22.02 7.38 -9.04
N GLY A 171 -21.40 8.57 -9.03
CA GLY A 171 -21.93 9.73 -8.30
C GLY A 171 -23.34 10.12 -8.75
N MET A 172 -23.59 10.18 -10.06
CA MET A 172 -24.92 10.50 -10.61
C MET A 172 -25.97 9.44 -10.28
N LEU A 173 -25.62 8.16 -10.41
CA LEU A 173 -26.57 7.08 -10.14
C LEU A 173 -26.80 6.89 -8.65
N LEU A 174 -25.83 7.22 -7.80
CA LEU A 174 -26.01 7.27 -6.35
C LEU A 174 -27.05 8.29 -5.91
N GLU A 175 -27.46 9.26 -6.73
CA GLU A 175 -28.57 10.16 -6.38
C GLU A 175 -29.93 9.44 -6.29
N LEU A 176 -30.03 8.21 -6.84
CA LEU A 176 -31.22 7.36 -6.73
C LEU A 176 -31.39 6.81 -5.31
N PRO A 177 -32.63 6.52 -4.88
CA PRO A 177 -32.88 5.90 -3.57
C PRO A 177 -32.34 4.46 -3.52
N GLU A 178 -31.98 3.99 -2.32
CA GLU A 178 -31.44 2.63 -2.08
C GLU A 178 -32.21 1.46 -2.73
N PRO A 179 -33.55 1.39 -2.69
CA PRO A 179 -34.28 0.32 -3.37
C PRO A 179 -34.07 0.33 -4.89
N GLU A 180 -34.03 1.51 -5.51
CA GLU A 180 -33.77 1.63 -6.95
C GLU A 180 -32.33 1.24 -7.29
N LEU A 181 -31.35 1.62 -6.45
CA LEU A 181 -29.94 1.24 -6.60
C LEU A 181 -29.70 -0.27 -6.46
N THR A 182 -30.52 -0.95 -5.66
CA THR A 182 -30.46 -2.40 -5.53
C THR A 182 -31.01 -3.07 -6.79
N GLU A 183 -32.14 -2.59 -7.30
CA GLU A 183 -32.78 -3.08 -8.54
C GLU A 183 -31.88 -2.86 -9.78
N LEU A 184 -31.45 -1.62 -10.05
CA LEU A 184 -30.03 -1.34 -9.99
C LEU A 184 -29.01 -2.38 -10.48
N LEU A 185 -28.43 -2.99 -9.45
CA LEU A 185 -27.34 -3.94 -9.48
C LEU A 185 -27.81 -5.37 -9.75
N ASP A 186 -29.10 -5.65 -9.54
CA ASP A 186 -29.71 -6.95 -9.83
C ASP A 186 -30.12 -7.08 -11.30
N ASP A 187 -30.43 -5.97 -11.99
CA ASP A 187 -30.81 -5.95 -13.41
C ASP A 187 -29.75 -5.24 -14.28
N ARG A 188 -29.02 -6.05 -15.06
CA ARG A 188 -27.95 -5.59 -15.94
C ARG A 188 -28.45 -4.76 -17.13
N GLU A 189 -29.66 -5.01 -17.64
CA GLU A 189 -30.25 -4.21 -18.71
C GLU A 189 -30.65 -2.83 -18.19
N LEU A 190 -31.25 -2.78 -16.99
CA LEU A 190 -31.61 -1.54 -16.32
C LEU A 190 -30.38 -0.69 -15.98
N LEU A 191 -29.31 -1.31 -15.49
CA LEU A 191 -28.02 -0.65 -15.24
C LEU A 191 -27.47 -0.01 -16.51
N THR A 192 -27.48 -0.75 -17.62
CA THR A 192 -26.98 -0.25 -18.91
C THR A 192 -27.81 0.96 -19.37
N LEU A 193 -29.14 0.87 -19.32
CA LEU A 193 -30.04 1.96 -19.71
C LEU A 193 -29.79 3.23 -18.88
N ARG A 194 -29.66 3.09 -17.56
CA ARG A 194 -29.44 4.20 -16.64
C ARG A 194 -28.05 4.82 -16.80
N THR A 195 -27.05 3.99 -17.10
CA THR A 195 -25.70 4.42 -17.44
C THR A 195 -25.70 5.26 -18.71
N GLU A 196 -26.41 4.84 -19.77
CA GLU A 196 -26.55 5.63 -21.00
C GLU A 196 -27.23 6.98 -20.76
N GLN A 197 -28.25 7.02 -19.90
CA GLN A 197 -28.92 8.26 -19.52
C GLN A 197 -27.96 9.21 -18.79
N ALA A 198 -27.19 8.70 -17.82
CA ALA A 198 -26.18 9.47 -17.11
C ALA A 198 -25.06 9.97 -18.04
N LEU A 199 -24.60 9.14 -18.97
CA LEU A 199 -23.64 9.53 -20.01
C LEU A 199 -24.15 10.69 -20.87
N ARG A 200 -25.43 10.64 -21.30
CA ARG A 200 -26.05 11.74 -22.06
C ARG A 200 -26.19 13.03 -21.25
N ALA A 201 -26.34 12.94 -19.93
CA ALA A 201 -26.39 14.09 -19.05
C ALA A 201 -25.00 14.71 -18.83
N LEU A 202 -23.95 13.89 -18.72
CA LEU A 202 -22.55 14.33 -18.57
C LEU A 202 -21.95 14.88 -19.87
N GLY A 203 -22.47 14.47 -21.03
CA GLY A 203 -22.03 14.91 -22.36
C GLY A 203 -22.62 16.25 -22.83
N ARG A 204 -23.20 17.06 -21.92
CA ARG A 204 -23.69 18.42 -22.21
C ARG A 204 -22.90 19.48 -21.47
#